data_AF-A0A059EE84-F1
#
_entry.id   AF-A0A059EE84-F1
#
_cell.length_a   1.000
_cell.length_b   1.000
_cell.length_c   1.000
_cell.angle_alpha   90.00
_cell.angle_beta   90.00
_cell.angle_gamma   90.00
#
_symmetry.space_group_name_H-M   'P 1'
#
loop_
_entity.id
_entity.type
_entity.pdbx_description
1 polymer ?
#
loop_
_entity_poly.entity_id
_entity_poly.type
_entity_poly.pdbx_seq_one_letter_code
_entity_poly.pdbx_strand_id
1 'polypeptide(L)'
;MADIVGLAASAAGGGVFGLLGTVIGRAAGYFEQRQLQAHERARWQNEAQLIALHRQAQREEHAAAEQLAETSGSWAGLAASLQAEAAIGDSYAWVNAVRALTRPVLTLLLWLITWLVFVASPEAEQVKIVETATFAATAATLWWFGDRGAQRTAR
;
A
#
# COMPACT_ATOMS: atom_id res chain seq x y z
N MET A 1 61.83 -11.25 67.37
CA MET A 1 62.22 -11.16 65.93
C MET A 1 61.46 -12.15 65.04
N ALA A 2 60.95 -13.29 65.54
CA ALA A 2 60.20 -14.26 64.72
C ALA A 2 58.77 -13.79 64.32
N ASP A 3 58.09 -13.02 65.17
CA ASP A 3 56.69 -12.64 64.93
C ASP A 3 56.48 -11.61 63.81
N ILE A 4 57.47 -10.73 63.57
CA ILE A 4 57.38 -9.70 62.52
C ILE A 4 57.57 -10.33 61.14
N VAL A 5 58.41 -11.38 61.02
CA VAL A 5 58.60 -12.13 59.79
C VAL A 5 57.36 -12.97 59.47
N GLY A 6 56.70 -13.55 60.48
CA GLY A 6 55.43 -14.28 60.33
C GLY A 6 54.24 -13.37 59.95
N LEU A 7 54.18 -12.14 60.48
CA LEU A 7 53.17 -11.15 60.11
C LEU A 7 53.39 -10.57 58.70
N ALA A 8 54.65 -10.33 58.32
CA ALA A 8 54.99 -9.87 56.97
C ALA A 8 54.75 -10.97 55.91
N ALA A 9 55.05 -12.24 56.22
CA ALA A 9 54.80 -13.36 55.32
C ALA A 9 53.30 -13.65 55.14
N SER A 10 52.50 -13.53 56.20
CA SER A 10 51.04 -13.69 56.13
C SER A 10 50.35 -12.49 55.47
N ALA A 11 50.86 -11.27 55.64
CA ALA A 11 50.41 -10.08 54.90
C ALA A 11 50.82 -10.13 53.39
N ALA A 12 52.02 -10.62 53.08
CA ALA A 12 52.47 -10.84 51.70
C ALA A 12 51.68 -11.96 51.01
N GLY A 13 51.34 -13.03 51.74
CA GLY A 13 50.44 -14.08 51.27
C GLY A 13 49.02 -13.54 50.98
N GLY A 14 48.45 -12.77 51.91
CA GLY A 14 47.13 -12.15 51.72
C GLY A 14 47.06 -11.17 50.55
N GLY A 15 48.12 -10.40 50.30
CA GLY A 15 48.20 -9.47 49.16
C GLY A 15 48.26 -10.17 47.79
N VAL A 16 49.03 -11.26 47.67
CA VAL A 16 49.15 -12.02 46.41
C VAL A 16 47.89 -12.82 46.11
N PHE A 17 47.28 -13.45 47.12
CA PHE A 17 45.99 -14.13 46.95
C PHE A 17 44.84 -13.15 46.65
N GLY A 18 44.87 -11.93 47.22
CA GLY A 18 43.93 -10.86 46.87
C GLY A 18 44.06 -10.41 45.41
N LEU A 19 45.28 -10.24 44.91
CA LEU A 19 45.53 -9.90 43.51
C LEU A 19 45.08 -11.02 42.55
N LEU A 20 45.36 -12.28 42.88
CA LEU A 20 44.86 -13.42 42.10
C LEU A 20 43.33 -13.50 42.10
N GLY A 21 42.69 -13.29 43.25
CA GLY A 21 41.23 -13.25 43.38
C GLY A 21 40.59 -12.13 42.54
N THR A 22 41.19 -10.95 42.49
CA THR A 22 40.68 -9.85 41.66
C THR A 22 40.85 -10.11 40.16
N VAL A 23 41.96 -10.72 39.72
CA VAL A 23 42.17 -11.10 38.31
C VAL A 23 41.16 -12.17 37.88
N ILE A 24 40.94 -13.19 38.70
CA ILE A 24 39.92 -14.23 38.43
C ILE A 24 38.52 -13.64 38.41
N GLY A 25 38.19 -12.77 39.38
CA GLY A 25 36.89 -12.07 39.44
C GLY A 25 36.65 -11.15 38.24
N ARG A 26 37.67 -10.42 37.77
CA ARG A 26 37.58 -9.59 36.56
C ARG A 26 37.39 -10.43 35.29
N ALA A 27 38.09 -11.55 35.18
CA ALA A 27 37.93 -12.47 34.07
C ALA A 27 36.51 -13.07 34.04
N ALA A 28 36.03 -13.58 35.19
CA ALA A 28 34.67 -14.09 35.34
C ALA A 28 33.62 -13.01 34.98
N GLY A 29 33.75 -11.80 35.52
CA GLY A 29 32.85 -10.69 35.22
C GLY A 29 32.87 -10.26 33.75
N TYR A 30 34.00 -10.34 33.05
CA TYR A 30 34.06 -10.07 31.61
C TYR A 30 33.27 -11.11 30.80
N PHE A 31 33.38 -12.40 31.15
CA PHE A 31 32.60 -13.46 30.50
C PHE A 31 31.10 -13.33 30.79
N GLU A 32 30.72 -13.01 32.02
CA GLU A 32 29.33 -12.76 32.43
C GLU A 32 28.74 -11.57 31.66
N GLN A 33 29.48 -10.46 31.59
CA GLN A 33 29.05 -9.27 30.86
C GLN A 33 28.94 -9.54 29.35
N ARG A 34 29.82 -10.36 28.78
CA ARG A 34 29.73 -10.80 27.38
C ARG A 34 28.48 -11.66 27.14
N GLN A 35 28.13 -12.56 28.05
CA GLN A 35 26.92 -13.38 27.95
C GLN A 35 25.65 -12.53 28.10
N LEU A 36 25.62 -11.58 29.04
CA LEU A 36 24.52 -10.63 29.20
C LEU A 36 24.32 -9.78 27.94
N GLN A 37 25.39 -9.22 27.37
CA GLN A 37 25.31 -8.48 26.11
C GLN A 37 24.85 -9.35 24.94
N ALA A 38 25.29 -10.61 24.86
CA ALA A 38 24.84 -11.54 23.84
C ALA A 38 23.33 -11.83 23.98
N HIS A 39 22.85 -12.02 25.22
CA HIS A 39 21.45 -12.26 25.51
C HIS A 39 20.57 -11.03 25.21
N GLU A 40 21.00 -9.83 25.62
CA GLU A 40 20.30 -8.58 25.32
C GLU A 40 20.19 -8.34 23.80
N ARG A 41 21.28 -8.57 23.06
CA ARG A 41 21.26 -8.46 21.60
C ARG A 41 20.30 -9.46 20.96
N ALA A 42 20.29 -10.73 21.42
CA ALA A 42 19.36 -11.74 20.93
C ALA A 42 17.91 -11.35 21.23
N ARG A 43 17.65 -10.79 22.42
CA ARG A 43 16.33 -10.29 22.80
C ARG A 43 15.88 -9.14 21.91
N TRP A 44 16.72 -8.13 21.68
CA TRP A 44 16.40 -7.02 20.79
C TRP A 44 16.20 -7.46 19.34
N GLN A 45 16.95 -8.46 18.88
CA GLN A 45 16.74 -9.05 17.55
C GLN A 45 15.35 -9.70 17.45
N ASN A 46 14.95 -10.47 18.46
CA ASN A 46 13.61 -11.07 18.50
C ASN A 46 12.51 -10.01 18.58
N GLU A 47 12.67 -8.97 19.43
CA GLU A 47 11.73 -7.86 19.53
C GLU A 47 11.60 -7.11 18.18
N ALA A 48 12.72 -6.85 17.51
CA ALA A 48 12.71 -6.24 16.17
C ALA A 48 12.00 -7.11 15.13
N GLN A 49 12.22 -8.44 15.17
CA GLN A 49 11.54 -9.39 14.29
C GLN A 49 10.03 -9.42 14.55
N LEU A 50 9.60 -9.45 15.82
CA LEU A 50 8.19 -9.42 16.19
C LEU A 50 7.50 -8.13 15.74
N ILE A 51 8.16 -6.98 15.92
CA ILE A 51 7.65 -5.69 15.44
C ILE A 51 7.56 -5.67 13.92
N ALA A 52 8.54 -6.24 13.21
CA ALA A 52 8.52 -6.33 11.76
C ALA A 52 7.34 -7.19 11.26
N LEU A 53 7.11 -8.35 11.88
CA LEU A 53 5.98 -9.24 11.58
C LEU A 53 4.63 -8.56 11.86
N HIS A 54 4.51 -7.85 12.99
CA HIS A 54 3.28 -7.10 13.30
C HIS A 54 3.01 -5.99 12.28
N ARG A 55 4.04 -5.23 11.88
CA ARG A 55 3.87 -4.21 10.84
C ARG A 55 3.48 -4.82 9.50
N GLN A 56 4.00 -6.01 9.17
CA GLN A 56 3.62 -6.70 7.95
C GLN A 56 2.15 -7.14 7.99
N ALA A 57 1.73 -7.81 9.06
CA ALA A 57 0.33 -8.22 9.24
C ALA A 57 -0.63 -7.02 9.18
N GLN A 58 -0.30 -5.91 9.86
CA GLN A 58 -1.09 -4.68 9.79
C GLN A 58 -1.21 -4.12 8.38
N ARG A 59 -0.12 -4.15 7.59
CA ARG A 59 -0.16 -3.69 6.19
C ARG A 59 -1.07 -4.57 5.34
N GLU A 60 -1.03 -5.88 5.55
CA GLU A 60 -1.88 -6.84 4.84
C GLU A 60 -3.36 -6.65 5.22
N GLU A 61 -3.65 -6.46 6.52
CA GLU A 61 -5.00 -6.13 7.01
C GLU A 61 -5.52 -4.81 6.44
N HIS A 62 -4.70 -3.75 6.44
CA HIS A 62 -5.08 -2.47 5.87
C HIS A 62 -5.32 -2.56 4.37
N ALA A 63 -4.48 -3.28 3.63
CA ALA A 63 -4.68 -3.49 2.19
C ALA A 63 -5.98 -4.27 1.90
N ALA A 64 -6.29 -5.30 2.68
CA ALA A 64 -7.55 -6.03 2.56
C ALA A 64 -8.76 -5.15 2.92
N ALA A 65 -8.65 -4.32 3.96
CA ALA A 65 -9.69 -3.38 4.36
C ALA A 65 -9.94 -2.30 3.29
N GLU A 66 -8.88 -1.78 2.65
CA GLU A 66 -8.99 -0.85 1.52
C GLU A 66 -9.73 -1.50 0.34
N GLN A 67 -9.39 -2.74 -0.03
CA GLN A 67 -10.09 -3.46 -1.10
C GLN A 67 -11.58 -3.70 -0.78
N LEU A 68 -11.91 -4.02 0.47
CA LEU A 68 -13.30 -4.16 0.91
C LEU A 68 -14.05 -2.82 0.92
N ALA A 69 -13.38 -1.74 1.32
CA ALA A 69 -13.96 -0.39 1.28
C ALA A 69 -14.21 0.07 -0.17
N GLU A 70 -13.29 -0.19 -1.09
CA GLU A 70 -13.45 0.12 -2.52
C GLU A 70 -14.61 -0.66 -3.15
N THR A 71 -14.66 -1.97 -2.90
CA THR A 71 -15.73 -2.82 -3.46
C THR A 71 -17.09 -2.46 -2.86
N SER A 72 -17.20 -2.26 -1.56
CA SER A 72 -18.46 -1.81 -0.94
C SER A 72 -18.88 -0.42 -1.41
N GLY A 73 -17.92 0.50 -1.59
CA GLY A 73 -18.16 1.82 -2.15
C GLY A 73 -18.70 1.78 -3.58
N SER A 74 -18.17 0.89 -4.44
CA SER A 74 -18.67 0.73 -5.81
C SER A 74 -20.10 0.19 -5.84
N TRP A 75 -20.42 -0.81 -4.99
CA TRP A 75 -21.78 -1.32 -4.84
C TRP A 75 -22.75 -0.27 -4.30
N ALA A 76 -22.33 0.54 -3.32
CA ALA A 76 -23.14 1.63 -2.78
C ALA A 76 -23.40 2.71 -3.85
N GLY A 77 -22.39 3.05 -4.66
CA GLY A 77 -22.52 3.98 -5.79
C GLY A 77 -23.48 3.45 -6.87
N LEU A 78 -23.41 2.16 -7.19
CA LEU A 78 -24.35 1.51 -8.11
C LEU A 78 -25.78 1.55 -7.56
N ALA A 79 -25.96 1.17 -6.30
CA ALA A 79 -27.28 1.18 -5.65
C ALA A 79 -27.88 2.59 -5.63
N ALA A 80 -27.08 3.61 -5.31
CA ALA A 80 -27.51 5.01 -5.36
C ALA A 80 -27.87 5.46 -6.78
N SER A 81 -27.14 5.00 -7.79
CA SER A 81 -27.42 5.30 -9.20
C SER A 81 -28.74 4.67 -9.65
N LEU A 82 -28.98 3.40 -9.30
CA LEU A 82 -30.25 2.72 -9.58
C LEU A 82 -31.43 3.36 -8.86
N GLN A 83 -31.24 3.80 -7.60
CA GLN A 83 -32.25 4.54 -6.86
C GLN A 83 -32.54 5.90 -7.48
N ALA A 84 -31.52 6.61 -7.96
CA ALA A 84 -31.70 7.89 -8.65
C ALA A 84 -32.47 7.71 -9.97
N GLU A 85 -32.23 6.63 -10.71
CA GLU A 85 -33.03 6.29 -11.90
C GLU A 85 -34.46 5.94 -11.53
N ALA A 86 -34.68 5.13 -10.48
CA ALA A 86 -36.01 4.78 -9.99
C ALA A 86 -36.80 6.00 -9.44
N ALA A 87 -36.10 7.02 -8.94
CA ALA A 87 -36.69 8.25 -8.45
C ALA A 87 -37.14 9.21 -9.56
N ILE A 88 -36.69 9.00 -10.81
CA ILE A 88 -37.23 9.71 -11.97
C ILE A 88 -38.63 9.16 -12.20
N GLY A 89 -39.64 9.92 -11.76
CA GLY A 89 -41.04 9.52 -11.89
C GLY A 89 -41.42 9.17 -13.34
N ASP A 90 -42.39 8.26 -13.47
CA ASP A 90 -42.85 7.78 -14.76
C ASP A 90 -43.32 8.93 -15.66
N SER A 91 -42.62 9.12 -16.77
CA SER A 91 -43.12 9.88 -17.91
C SER A 91 -43.81 8.92 -18.89
N TYR A 92 -44.35 9.44 -19.99
CA TYR A 92 -44.87 8.58 -21.05
C TYR A 92 -43.76 7.65 -21.57
N ALA A 93 -44.07 6.35 -21.75
CA ALA A 93 -43.10 5.33 -22.14
C ALA A 93 -42.26 5.70 -23.37
N TRP A 94 -42.86 6.44 -24.33
CA TRP A 94 -42.15 6.91 -25.52
C TRP A 94 -41.13 8.01 -25.23
N VAL A 95 -41.36 8.90 -24.26
CA VAL A 95 -40.40 9.94 -23.85
C VAL A 95 -39.18 9.29 -23.22
N ASN A 96 -39.40 8.29 -22.36
CA ASN A 96 -38.33 7.51 -21.76
C ASN A 96 -37.54 6.73 -22.81
N ALA A 97 -38.22 6.13 -23.81
CA ALA A 97 -37.55 5.44 -24.92
C ALA A 97 -36.68 6.40 -25.76
N VAL A 98 -37.21 7.57 -26.13
CA VAL A 98 -36.45 8.60 -26.88
C VAL A 98 -35.25 9.07 -26.05
N ARG A 99 -35.45 9.40 -24.78
CA ARG A 99 -34.37 9.83 -23.88
C ARG A 99 -33.30 8.76 -23.71
N ALA A 100 -33.68 7.49 -23.55
CA ALA A 100 -32.74 6.38 -23.44
C ALA A 100 -31.92 6.19 -24.73
N LEU A 101 -32.53 6.39 -25.91
CA LEU A 101 -31.88 6.26 -27.21
C LEU A 101 -30.97 7.43 -27.58
N THR A 102 -31.16 8.63 -27.01
CA THR A 102 -30.31 9.78 -27.36
C THR A 102 -28.82 9.53 -27.17
N ARG A 103 -28.40 8.88 -26.07
CA ARG A 103 -26.97 8.65 -25.79
C ARG A 103 -26.35 7.65 -26.80
N PRO A 104 -26.92 6.45 -27.03
CA PRO A 104 -26.42 5.55 -28.06
C PRO A 104 -26.41 6.16 -29.47
N VAL A 105 -27.49 6.86 -29.84
CA VAL A 105 -27.63 7.44 -31.19
C VAL A 105 -26.57 8.52 -31.44
N LEU A 106 -26.36 9.44 -30.50
CA LEU A 106 -25.34 10.48 -30.64
C LEU A 106 -23.92 9.89 -30.69
N THR A 107 -23.66 8.82 -29.92
CA THR A 107 -22.36 8.13 -29.95
C THR A 107 -22.11 7.49 -31.31
N LEU A 108 -23.09 6.76 -31.84
CA LEU A 108 -22.99 6.12 -33.15
C LEU A 108 -22.89 7.17 -34.27
N LEU A 109 -23.61 8.29 -34.15
CA LEU A 109 -23.51 9.41 -35.08
C LEU A 109 -22.09 10.00 -35.11
N LEU A 110 -21.46 10.20 -33.95
CA LEU A 110 -20.08 10.69 -33.87
C LEU A 110 -19.10 9.73 -34.55
N TRP A 111 -19.22 8.42 -34.28
CA TRP A 111 -18.40 7.42 -34.96
C TRP A 111 -18.64 7.36 -36.47
N LEU A 112 -19.90 7.49 -36.90
CA LEU A 112 -20.26 7.55 -38.31
C LEU A 112 -19.64 8.77 -38.98
N ILE A 113 -19.69 9.95 -38.35
CA ILE A 113 -19.07 11.18 -38.87
C ILE A 113 -17.56 10.99 -38.96
N THR A 114 -16.90 10.45 -37.92
CA THR A 114 -15.46 10.16 -37.94
C THR A 114 -15.10 9.24 -39.12
N TRP A 115 -15.89 8.19 -39.34
CA TRP A 115 -15.69 7.27 -40.46
C TRP A 115 -15.91 7.93 -41.83
N LEU A 116 -16.96 8.74 -41.99
CA LEU A 116 -17.23 9.46 -43.23
C LEU A 116 -16.14 10.47 -43.56
N VAL A 117 -15.65 11.22 -42.56
CA VAL A 117 -14.51 12.14 -42.70
C VAL A 117 -13.26 11.36 -43.11
N PHE A 118 -12.99 10.22 -42.48
CA PHE A 118 -11.84 9.38 -42.84
C PHE A 118 -11.87 8.96 -44.31
N VAL A 119 -13.03 8.56 -44.86
CA VAL A 119 -13.15 8.13 -46.26
C VAL A 119 -13.16 9.32 -47.24
N ALA A 120 -13.66 10.49 -46.83
CA ALA A 120 -13.82 11.65 -47.70
C ALA A 120 -12.59 12.60 -47.72
N SER A 121 -11.71 12.53 -46.72
CA SER A 121 -10.57 13.44 -46.59
C SER A 121 -9.32 12.97 -47.36
N PRO A 122 -8.61 13.86 -48.06
CA PRO A 122 -7.28 13.58 -48.63
C PRO A 122 -6.23 13.32 -47.55
N GLU A 123 -5.22 12.47 -47.83
CA GLU A 123 -4.21 12.01 -46.85
C GLU A 123 -3.54 13.13 -46.04
N ALA A 124 -3.32 14.30 -46.65
CA ALA A 124 -2.65 15.44 -46.02
C ALA A 124 -3.48 16.11 -44.91
N GLU A 125 -4.82 16.07 -44.99
CA GLU A 125 -5.74 16.69 -44.01
C GLU A 125 -6.38 15.65 -43.08
N GLN A 126 -6.37 14.38 -43.52
CA GLN A 126 -6.96 13.25 -42.81
C GLN A 126 -6.44 13.15 -41.37
N VAL A 127 -5.13 13.33 -41.16
CA VAL A 127 -4.52 13.17 -39.82
C VAL A 127 -5.15 14.11 -38.78
N LYS A 128 -5.26 15.42 -39.08
CA LYS A 128 -5.73 16.42 -38.09
C LYS A 128 -7.23 16.30 -37.80
N ILE A 129 -8.04 16.09 -38.84
CA ILE A 129 -9.49 16.06 -38.72
C ILE A 129 -9.93 14.73 -38.09
N VAL A 130 -9.32 13.61 -38.51
CA VAL A 130 -9.63 12.28 -37.95
C VAL A 130 -9.17 12.17 -36.51
N GLU A 131 -8.01 12.73 -36.12
CA GLU A 131 -7.57 12.72 -34.73
C GLU A 131 -8.59 13.43 -33.82
N THR A 132 -9.03 14.63 -34.21
CA THR A 132 -10.01 15.41 -33.44
C THR A 132 -11.36 14.69 -33.34
N ALA A 133 -11.85 14.14 -34.47
CA ALA A 133 -13.13 13.44 -34.51
C ALA A 133 -13.09 12.10 -33.73
N THR A 134 -11.97 11.37 -33.82
CA THR A 134 -11.74 10.12 -33.08
C THR A 134 -11.64 10.40 -31.58
N PHE A 135 -10.95 11.47 -31.18
CA PHE A 135 -10.89 11.90 -29.79
C PHE A 135 -12.29 12.20 -29.24
N ALA A 136 -13.08 13.00 -29.95
CA ALA A 136 -14.44 13.35 -29.53
C ALA A 136 -15.35 12.12 -29.41
N ALA A 137 -15.31 11.21 -30.38
CA ALA A 137 -16.09 9.97 -30.36
C ALA A 137 -15.67 9.05 -29.19
N THR A 138 -14.37 8.96 -28.91
CA THR A 138 -13.83 8.18 -27.79
C THR A 138 -14.23 8.78 -26.44
N ALA A 139 -14.09 10.09 -26.28
CA ALA A 139 -14.49 10.81 -25.06
C ALA A 139 -15.99 10.64 -24.78
N ALA A 140 -16.84 10.73 -25.80
CA ALA A 140 -18.28 10.51 -25.68
C ALA A 140 -18.61 9.06 -25.26
N THR A 141 -17.90 8.08 -25.84
CA THR A 141 -18.04 6.66 -25.49
C THR A 141 -17.67 6.42 -24.02
N LEU A 142 -16.53 6.95 -23.57
CA LEU A 142 -16.08 6.84 -22.18
C LEU A 142 -17.01 7.58 -21.20
N TRP A 143 -17.52 8.74 -21.57
CA TRP A 143 -18.38 9.53 -20.69
C TRP A 143 -19.75 8.89 -20.45
N TRP A 144 -20.35 8.31 -21.50
CA TRP A 144 -21.69 7.72 -21.44
C TRP A 144 -21.70 6.24 -21.07
N PHE A 145 -20.66 5.49 -21.42
CA PHE A 145 -20.60 4.03 -21.23
C PHE A 145 -19.39 3.56 -20.43
N GLY A 146 -18.42 4.44 -20.14
CA GLY A 146 -17.30 4.08 -19.28
C GLY A 146 -17.74 3.87 -17.84
N ASP A 147 -17.18 2.85 -17.21
CA ASP A 147 -17.34 2.63 -15.78
C ASP A 147 -16.72 3.82 -15.02
N ARG A 148 -17.50 4.42 -14.12
CA ARG A 148 -17.04 5.50 -13.24
C ARG A 148 -16.50 4.96 -11.91
N GLY A 149 -16.35 3.64 -11.79
CA GLY A 149 -15.64 3.01 -10.69
C GLY A 149 -14.27 3.64 -10.49
N ALA A 150 -13.87 3.81 -9.23
CA ALA A 150 -12.57 4.37 -8.87
C ALA A 150 -11.48 3.66 -9.68
N GLN A 151 -10.64 4.45 -10.36
CA GLN A 151 -9.52 3.93 -11.12
C GLN A 151 -8.68 3.07 -10.18
N ARG A 152 -8.61 1.76 -10.42
CA ARG A 152 -7.67 0.90 -9.74
C ARG A 152 -6.28 1.38 -10.12
N THR A 153 -5.66 2.22 -9.30
CA THR A 153 -4.23 2.50 -9.36
C THR A 153 -3.51 1.20 -9.02
N ALA A 154 -3.29 0.38 -10.05
CA ALA A 154 -2.39 -0.76 -9.96
C ALA A 154 -1.00 -0.20 -9.68
N ARG A 155 -0.45 -0.55 -8.52
CA ARG A 155 0.96 -0.37 -8.21
C ARG A 155 1.79 -1.45 -8.86
#